data_AF-A0A819PFB3-F1
#
_entry.id   AF-A0A819PFB3-F1
#
_cell.length_a   1.000
_cell.length_b   1.000
_cell.length_c   1.000
_cell.angle_alpha   90.00
_cell.angle_beta   90.00
_cell.angle_gamma   90.00
#
_symmetry.space_group_name_H-M   'P 1'
#
loop_
_entity.id
_entity.type
_entity.pdbx_description
1 polymer ?
#
loop_
_entity_poly.entity_id
_entity_poly.type
_entity_poly.pdbx_seq_one_letter_code
_entity_poly.pdbx_strand_id
1 'polypeptide(L)' 'VPKSLEEIVRITKFSKSEIRLLYKGFKQECPHGAVTQREFQTIYSHFFPHGNCQNYTSFLFRVLDRRKRMYFTFE' A
#
# COMPACT_ATOMS: atom_id res chain seq x y z
N VAL A 1 5.15 14.37 10.90
CA VAL A 1 5.60 15.00 9.65
C VAL A 1 5.73 13.89 8.61
N PRO A 2 5.14 14.02 7.42
CA PRO A 2 5.34 13.04 6.34
C PRO A 2 6.84 12.87 6.08
N LYS A 3 7.27 11.64 5.75
CA LYS A 3 8.70 11.36 5.51
C LYS A 3 9.14 12.10 4.26
N SER A 4 10.36 12.65 4.26
CA SER A 4 10.87 13.29 3.05
C SER A 4 11.10 12.23 1.96
N LEU A 5 11.06 12.66 0.69
CA LEU A 5 11.36 11.78 -0.43
C LEU A 5 12.78 11.17 -0.30
N GLU A 6 13.75 11.92 0.22
CA GLU A 6 15.09 11.40 0.50
C GLU A 6 15.08 10.28 1.55
N GLU A 7 14.25 10.41 2.58
CA GLU A 7 14.14 9.40 3.61
C GLU A 7 13.51 8.11 3.05
N ILE A 8 12.47 8.23 2.23
CA ILE A 8 11.84 7.08 1.56
C ILE A 8 12.84 6.38 0.62
N VAL A 9 13.63 7.12 -0.16
CA VAL A 9 14.73 6.56 -0.97
C VAL A 9 15.72 5.79 -0.09
N ARG A 10 16.14 6.39 1.03
CA ARG A 10 17.16 5.80 1.91
C ARG A 10 16.72 4.47 2.51
N ILE A 11 15.45 4.38 2.95
CA ILE A 11 14.89 3.21 3.63
C ILE A 11 14.46 2.10 2.65
N THR A 12 13.95 2.47 1.46
CA THR A 12 13.43 1.48 0.48
C THR A 12 14.48 1.04 -0.53
N LYS A 13 15.53 1.83 -0.73
CA LYS A 13 16.52 1.67 -1.80
C LYS A 13 15.97 1.84 -3.22
N PHE A 14 14.71 2.27 -3.37
CA PHE A 14 14.17 2.69 -4.65
C PHE A 14 14.69 4.06 -5.05
N SER A 15 14.86 4.27 -6.35
CA SER A 15 15.13 5.58 -6.93
C SER A 15 13.93 6.54 -6.75
N LYS A 16 14.19 7.84 -6.86
CA LYS A 16 13.13 8.87 -6.84
C LYS A 16 12.08 8.61 -7.93
N SER A 17 12.49 8.08 -9.08
CA SER A 17 11.59 7.77 -10.21
C SER A 17 10.67 6.60 -9.89
N GLU A 18 11.19 5.52 -9.31
CA GLU A 18 10.41 4.37 -8.89
C GLU A 18 9.41 4.75 -7.79
N ILE A 19 9.82 5.54 -6.80
CA ILE A 19 8.91 6.01 -5.74
C ILE A 19 7.77 6.85 -6.33
N ARG A 20 8.07 7.73 -7.29
CA ARG A 20 7.03 8.52 -7.99
C ARG A 20 6.07 7.63 -8.77
N LEU A 21 6.57 6.58 -9.43
CA LEU A 21 5.75 5.63 -10.16
C LEU A 21 4.81 4.86 -9.21
N LEU A 22 5.35 4.37 -8.10
CA LEU A 22 4.58 3.68 -7.06
C LEU A 22 3.53 4.60 -6.45
N TYR A 23 3.89 5.85 -6.12
CA TYR A 23 2.95 6.83 -5.58
C TYR A 23 1.85 7.21 -6.57
N LYS A 24 2.18 7.30 -7.86
CA LYS A 24 1.21 7.54 -8.93
C LYS A 24 0.19 6.40 -9.01
N GLY A 25 0.65 5.15 -9.03
CA GLY A 25 -0.23 3.97 -9.01
C GLY A 25 -1.10 3.95 -7.75
N PHE A 26 -0.50 4.22 -6.59
CA PHE A 26 -1.23 4.31 -5.32
C PHE A 26 -2.34 5.36 -5.36
N LYS A 27 -2.08 6.55 -5.94
CA LYS A 27 -3.10 7.61 -6.05
C LYS A 27 -4.19 7.31 -7.09
N GLN A 28 -3.91 6.47 -8.08
CA GLN A 28 -4.91 6.01 -9.04
C GLN A 28 -5.89 5.03 -8.38
N GLU A 29 -5.37 4.07 -7.63
CA GLU A 29 -6.19 3.06 -6.94
C GLU A 29 -6.87 3.61 -5.67
N CYS A 30 -6.24 4.59 -5.00
CA CYS A 30 -6.71 5.14 -3.74
C CYS A 30 -6.69 6.69 -3.77
N PRO A 31 -7.72 7.33 -4.36
CA PRO A 31 -7.76 8.78 -4.54
C PRO A 31 -7.73 9.55 -3.21
N HIS A 32 -8.23 8.96 -2.13
CA HIS A 32 -8.22 9.53 -0.77
C HIS A 32 -6.84 9.45 -0.09
N GLY A 33 -5.87 8.73 -0.67
CA GLY A 33 -4.51 8.60 -0.13
C GLY A 33 -4.37 7.62 1.05
N ALA A 34 -5.42 6.86 1.34
CA ALA A 34 -5.44 5.80 2.35
C ALA A 34 -6.03 4.53 1.74
N VAL A 35 -5.48 3.38 2.11
CA VAL A 35 -5.95 2.06 1.69
C VAL A 35 -6.64 1.38 2.87
N THR A 36 -7.93 1.10 2.72
CA THR A 36 -8.70 0.30 3.66
C THR A 36 -8.50 -1.20 3.42
N GLN A 37 -8.90 -2.03 4.38
CA GLN A 37 -8.82 -3.49 4.24
C GLN A 37 -9.58 -3.99 3.00
N ARG A 38 -10.72 -3.37 2.69
CA ARG A 38 -11.55 -3.73 1.53
C ARG A 38 -10.85 -3.38 0.22
N GLU A 39 -10.29 -2.18 0.11
CA GLU A 39 -9.54 -1.76 -1.08
C GLU A 39 -8.29 -2.64 -1.28
N PHE A 40 -7.58 -2.96 -0.20
CA PHE A 40 -6.43 -3.85 -0.25
C PHE A 40 -6.79 -5.26 -0.77
N GLN A 41 -7.93 -5.81 -0.33
CA GLN A 41 -8.45 -7.09 -0.82
C GLN A 41 -8.81 -7.03 -2.31
N THR A 42 -9.48 -5.97 -2.75
CA THR A 42 -9.82 -5.76 -4.16
C THR A 42 -8.56 -5.71 -5.02
N ILE A 43 -7.56 -4.90 -4.64
CA ILE A 43 -6.29 -4.80 -5.35
C ILE A 43 -5.62 -6.18 -5.47
N TYR A 44 -5.55 -6.95 -4.37
CA TYR A 44 -4.97 -8.29 -4.40
C TYR A 44 -5.76 -9.28 -5.28
N SER A 45 -7.08 -9.14 -5.38
CA SER A 45 -7.90 -10.00 -6.24
C SER A 45 -7.59 -9.81 -7.74
N HIS A 46 -7.13 -8.63 -8.16
CA HIS A 46 -6.69 -8.39 -9.54
C HIS A 46 -5.40 -9.14 -9.89
N PHE A 47 -4.50 -9.33 -8.92
CA PHE A 47 -3.26 -10.11 -9.11
C PHE A 47 -3.50 -11.62 -9.06
N PHE A 48 -4.53 -12.05 -8.34
CA PHE A 48 -4.85 -13.47 -8.13
C PHE A 48 -6.34 -13.75 -8.39
N PRO A 49 -6.83 -13.61 -9.64
CA PRO A 49 -8.27 -13.66 -9.95
C PRO A 49 -8.92 -15.02 -9.64
N HIS A 50 -8.13 -16.09 -9.58
CA HIS A 50 -8.60 -17.44 -9.27
C HIS A 50 -8.24 -17.90 -7.84
N GLY A 51 -7.55 -17.07 -7.05
CA GLY A 51 -7.09 -17.42 -5.70
C GLY A 51 -8.03 -16.88 -4.62
N ASN A 52 -8.42 -17.71 -3.65
CA ASN A 52 -9.07 -17.20 -2.44
C ASN A 52 -8.02 -16.60 -1.50
N CYS A 53 -7.72 -15.31 -1.70
CA CYS A 53 -6.72 -14.58 -0.94
C CYS A 53 -7.28 -13.86 0.30
N GLN A 54 -8.54 -14.06 0.70
CA GLN A 54 -9.15 -13.28 1.79
C GLN A 54 -8.41 -13.42 3.14
N ASN A 55 -8.06 -14.63 3.53
CA ASN A 55 -7.35 -14.87 4.80
C ASN A 55 -5.92 -14.30 4.76
N TYR A 56 -5.24 -14.48 3.62
CA TYR A 56 -3.88 -13.99 3.42
C TYR A 56 -3.82 -12.46 3.41
N THR A 57 -4.71 -11.81 2.65
CA THR A 57 -4.81 -10.35 2.58
C THR A 57 -5.22 -9.75 3.93
N SER A 58 -6.09 -10.41 4.69
CA SER A 58 -6.45 -9.96 6.04
C SER A 58 -5.26 -10.03 7.01
N PHE A 59 -4.47 -11.10 6.93
CA PHE A 59 -3.23 -11.23 7.72
C PHE A 59 -2.21 -10.16 7.33
N LEU A 60 -1.92 -10.00 6.03
CA LEU A 60 -1.01 -8.99 5.53
C LEU A 60 -1.45 -7.58 5.92
N PHE A 61 -2.73 -7.28 5.80
CA PHE A 61 -3.29 -5.99 6.20
C PHE A 61 -3.02 -5.71 7.68
N ARG A 62 -3.21 -6.71 8.56
CA ARG A 62 -2.92 -6.57 10.00
C ARG A 62 -1.44 -6.32 10.29
N VAL A 63 -0.53 -6.90 9.50
CA VAL A 63 0.92 -6.66 9.63
C VAL A 63 1.30 -5.25 9.14
N LEU A 64 0.64 -4.77 8.08
CA LEU A 64 0.87 -3.45 7.50
C LEU A 64 0.22 -2.33 8.33
N ASP A 65 -0.95 -2.56 8.91
CA ASP A 65 -1.63 -1.63 9.82
C ASP A 65 -1.01 -1.65 11.23
N ARG A 66 0.26 -1.25 11.30
CA ARG A 66 1.05 -1.19 12.54
C ARG A 66 0.43 -0.29 13.61
N ARG A 67 -0.42 0.67 13.21
CA ARG A 67 -1.04 1.65 14.11
C ARG A 67 -2.49 1.32 14.46
N LYS A 68 -3.03 0.18 13.99
CA LYS A 68 -4.44 -0.23 14.16
C LYS A 68 -5.42 0.88 13.76
N ARG A 69 -5.12 1.58 12.67
CA ARG A 69 -5.88 2.71 12.16
C ARG A 69 -7.02 2.29 11.23
N MET A 70 -7.13 1.00 10.89
CA MET A 70 -8.07 0.46 9.88
C MET A 70 -7.76 0.90 8.45
N TYR A 71 -6.63 1.59 8.24
CA TYR A 71 -6.09 1.97 6.94
C TYR A 71 -4.58 2.17 7.04
N PHE A 72 -3.87 2.07 5.92
CA PHE A 72 -2.49 2.53 5.79
C PHE A 72 -2.34 3.50 4.62
N THR A 73 -1.35 4.38 4.73
CA THR A 73 -0.96 5.35 3.70
C THR A 73 0.28 4.84 2.96
N PHE A 74 0.76 5.58 1.97
CA PHE A 74 1.92 5.18 1.17
C PHE A 74 3.26 5.04 1.96
N GLU A 75 3.38 5.69 3.12
CA GLU A 75 4.64 5.85 3.90
C GLU A 75 4.93 4.80 4.98
#